data_AF-A0A978SUQ8-F1
#
_entry.id   AF-A0A978SUQ8-F1
#
_cell.length_a   1.000
_cell.length_b   1.000
_cell.length_c   1.000
_cell.angle_alpha   90.00
_cell.angle_beta   90.00
_cell.angle_gamma   90.00
#
_symmetry.space_group_name_H-M   'P 1'
#
loop_
_entity.id
_entity.type
_entity.pdbx_description
1 polymer ?
#
loop_
_entity_poly.entity_id
_entity_poly.type
_entity_poly.pdbx_seq_one_letter_code
_entity_poly.pdbx_strand_id
1 'polypeptide(L)'
;MNSPRSIVFIDSGVEEMQGLVASVAPEGEVFLVNQQQDGISQVIEILTEYSAIANVHIISSGGPGYLHLGSSQLHVDNLHCYANDLQHWAAVLYSACLQGVSPVRVYFHGCNAALGEMGKAFAERLSQLMGAKVALATTCSIPTLILTFEASSGTVRYWIGAGEDKNWSNPLNWLGNTLPSPQDEVVFDGRCNKDVLLDICPRIKSLTVTADYTGTISGWNKLIASKNIFIFGGTINVDLEVGGDLKVENGTMNSYLHVKGNLTIDSGTVTWYGGKVLGDTNIKGGTVSFCSNYDSYYIFEGNFIRSGGSVEGMPIFGFYGNNCQSFSPGKDGMILRDLYNNFDLIIDGEVTISGLLFNSGRLTVMSKAVLDARLTSCFSNSGTLIEKGKILRSTGALAKISADSNSVTLNTASNSSEILQNQQDEKFDRKPKSINQVSLKNLTVFNEVF
;
A
#
# COMPACT_ATOMS: atom_id res chain seq x y z
N MET A 1 -17.16 17.19 -10.21
CA MET A 1 -16.24 16.11 -10.62
C MET A 1 -15.14 16.76 -11.43
N ASN A 2 -13.87 16.43 -11.19
CA ASN A 2 -12.77 16.96 -12.02
C ASN A 2 -12.96 16.47 -13.47
N SER A 3 -12.84 17.36 -14.45
CA SER A 3 -12.86 16.97 -15.86
C SER A 3 -11.67 16.04 -16.15
N PRO A 4 -11.85 14.99 -16.97
CA PRO A 4 -10.75 14.11 -17.36
C PRO A 4 -9.60 14.92 -17.97
N ARG A 5 -8.38 14.71 -17.48
CA ARG A 5 -7.20 15.46 -17.90
C ARG A 5 -6.36 14.66 -18.89
N SER A 6 -5.79 15.35 -19.86
CA SER A 6 -4.63 14.85 -20.60
C SER A 6 -3.38 15.37 -19.89
N ILE A 7 -2.40 14.50 -19.72
CA ILE A 7 -1.11 14.80 -19.08
C ILE A 7 -0.02 14.51 -20.10
N VAL A 8 0.91 15.43 -20.29
CA VAL A 8 1.98 15.35 -21.29
C VAL A 8 3.32 15.40 -20.58
N PHE A 9 4.08 14.31 -20.64
CA PHE A 9 5.45 14.22 -20.17
C PHE A 9 6.40 14.41 -21.34
N ILE A 10 7.38 15.29 -21.19
CA ILE A 10 8.41 15.55 -22.20
C ILE A 10 9.77 15.30 -21.57
N ASP A 11 10.48 14.31 -22.11
CA ASP A 11 11.88 14.09 -21.76
C ASP A 11 12.72 15.29 -22.22
N SER A 12 13.47 15.90 -21.29
CA SER A 12 14.24 17.11 -21.57
C SER A 12 15.40 16.89 -22.55
N GLY A 13 15.73 15.64 -22.87
CA GLY A 13 16.74 15.24 -23.84
C GLY A 13 16.32 15.23 -25.30
N VAL A 14 15.05 15.49 -25.56
CA VAL A 14 14.48 15.34 -26.89
C VAL A 14 14.64 16.65 -27.67
N GLU A 15 15.74 16.76 -28.41
CA GLU A 15 16.07 17.94 -29.20
C GLU A 15 15.45 17.98 -30.61
N GLU A 16 14.85 16.90 -31.12
CA GLU A 16 14.34 16.83 -32.51
C GLU A 16 12.82 16.63 -32.61
N MET A 17 12.06 16.85 -31.52
CA MET A 17 10.60 16.64 -31.52
C MET A 17 9.79 17.92 -31.27
N GLN A 18 10.33 19.12 -31.53
CA GLN A 18 9.61 20.38 -31.28
C GLN A 18 8.26 20.45 -32.01
N GLY A 19 8.19 19.91 -33.23
CA GLY A 19 6.93 19.85 -33.99
C GLY A 19 5.88 18.95 -33.32
N LEU A 20 6.31 17.80 -32.77
CA LEU A 20 5.42 16.88 -32.06
C LEU A 20 5.00 17.46 -30.71
N VAL A 21 5.93 18.05 -29.97
CA VAL A 21 5.67 18.81 -28.73
C VAL A 21 4.65 19.90 -29.00
N ALA A 22 4.81 20.70 -30.06
CA ALA A 22 3.87 21.76 -30.41
C ALA A 22 2.46 21.23 -30.75
N SER A 23 2.34 19.99 -31.25
CA SER A 23 1.06 19.36 -31.56
C SER A 23 0.37 18.75 -30.34
N VAL A 24 1.13 18.15 -29.42
CA VAL A 24 0.60 17.38 -28.28
C VAL A 24 0.49 18.22 -27.00
N ALA A 25 1.42 19.15 -26.77
CA ALA A 25 1.40 20.00 -25.57
C ALA A 25 0.08 20.77 -25.37
N PRO A 26 -0.61 21.27 -26.42
CA PRO A 26 -1.92 21.91 -26.26
C PRO A 26 -3.03 20.96 -25.79
N GLU A 27 -2.84 19.63 -25.84
CA GLU A 27 -3.87 18.67 -25.43
C GLU A 27 -4.01 18.56 -23.91
N GLY A 28 -3.00 18.97 -23.12
CA GLY A 28 -2.96 18.67 -21.69
C GLY A 28 -1.95 19.46 -20.86
N GLU A 29 -1.85 19.10 -19.58
CA GLU A 29 -0.89 19.67 -18.63
C GLU A 29 0.50 19.09 -18.85
N VAL A 30 1.52 19.95 -19.00
CA VAL A 30 2.85 19.55 -19.45
C VAL A 30 3.84 19.46 -18.29
N PHE A 31 4.55 18.35 -18.20
CA PHE A 31 5.60 18.08 -17.23
C PHE A 31 6.91 17.73 -17.94
N LEU A 32 8.02 18.32 -17.50
CA LEU A 32 9.35 17.98 -18.00
C LEU A 32 9.95 16.85 -17.14
N VAL A 33 10.41 15.79 -17.81
CA VAL A 33 11.13 14.70 -17.16
C VAL A 33 12.62 15.04 -17.16
N ASN A 34 13.23 15.08 -15.98
CA ASN A 34 14.63 15.38 -15.79
C ASN A 34 15.50 14.17 -16.16
N GLN A 35 16.45 14.37 -17.08
CA GLN A 35 17.39 13.36 -17.55
C GLN A 35 18.32 12.77 -16.49
N GLN A 36 18.56 13.47 -15.39
CA GLN A 36 19.46 13.01 -14.33
C GLN A 36 18.78 12.13 -13.28
N GLN A 37 17.48 11.90 -13.43
CA GLN A 37 16.65 11.17 -12.46
C GLN A 37 15.88 10.08 -13.17
N ASP A 38 15.49 9.05 -12.42
CA ASP A 38 14.68 7.95 -12.96
C ASP A 38 13.36 8.50 -13.51
N GLY A 39 13.14 8.36 -14.82
CA GLY A 39 12.00 8.96 -15.50
C GLY A 39 10.70 8.21 -15.23
N ILE A 40 10.78 6.90 -14.97
CA ILE A 40 9.62 6.09 -14.63
C ILE A 40 9.05 6.50 -13.26
N SER A 41 9.93 6.71 -12.30
CA SER A 41 9.62 7.20 -10.95
C SER A 41 9.00 8.61 -11.00
N GLN A 42 9.54 9.51 -11.81
CA GLN A 42 9.00 10.86 -11.98
C GLN A 42 7.57 10.84 -12.54
N VAL A 43 7.31 10.01 -13.55
CA VAL A 43 5.95 9.91 -14.12
C VAL A 43 4.97 9.35 -13.10
N ILE A 44 5.31 8.29 -12.35
CA ILE A 44 4.36 7.74 -11.35
C ILE A 44 4.09 8.74 -10.23
N GLU A 45 5.11 9.46 -9.75
CA GLU A 45 4.95 10.48 -8.71
C GLU A 45 3.90 11.51 -9.14
N ILE A 46 4.01 12.03 -10.37
CA ILE A 46 3.05 12.98 -10.92
C ILE A 46 1.69 12.33 -11.16
N LEU A 47 1.61 11.15 -11.79
CA LEU A 47 0.33 10.48 -12.09
C LEU A 47 -0.49 10.20 -10.82
N THR A 48 0.15 9.93 -9.69
CA THR A 48 -0.57 9.67 -8.42
C THR A 48 -1.30 10.88 -7.85
N GLU A 49 -0.97 12.09 -8.30
CA GLU A 49 -1.66 13.32 -7.88
C GLU A 49 -3.03 13.51 -8.59
N TYR A 50 -3.35 12.67 -9.58
CA TYR A 50 -4.52 12.82 -10.44
C TYR A 50 -5.50 11.66 -10.27
N SER A 51 -6.76 11.99 -10.07
CA SER A 51 -7.85 11.02 -9.96
C SER A 51 -8.63 10.79 -11.27
N ALA A 52 -8.57 11.74 -12.21
CA ALA A 52 -9.30 11.70 -13.47
C ALA A 52 -8.35 11.95 -14.66
N ILE A 53 -7.75 10.89 -15.17
CA ILE A 53 -6.78 10.92 -16.28
C ILE A 53 -7.43 10.25 -17.49
N ALA A 54 -7.51 10.94 -18.63
CA ALA A 54 -7.99 10.38 -19.90
C ALA A 54 -6.85 9.95 -20.81
N ASN A 55 -5.83 10.80 -20.94
CA ASN A 55 -4.69 10.55 -21.81
C ASN A 55 -3.38 10.86 -21.07
N VAL A 56 -2.39 10.02 -21.28
CA VAL A 56 -1.01 10.26 -20.88
C VAL A 56 -0.15 10.23 -22.13
N HIS A 57 0.54 11.30 -22.44
CA HIS A 57 1.45 11.39 -23.56
C HIS A 57 2.87 11.41 -23.01
N ILE A 58 3.72 10.50 -23.45
CA ILE A 58 5.12 10.45 -23.06
C ILE A 58 5.92 10.70 -24.33
N ILE A 59 6.54 11.86 -24.41
CA ILE A 59 7.44 12.25 -25.49
C ILE A 59 8.86 11.98 -25.03
N SER A 60 9.48 10.95 -25.59
CA SER A 60 10.82 10.53 -25.20
C SER A 60 11.56 9.87 -26.35
N SER A 61 12.89 9.71 -26.25
CA SER A 61 13.67 9.05 -27.30
C SER A 61 13.62 7.53 -27.19
N GLY A 62 13.93 6.83 -28.28
CA GLY A 62 14.13 5.38 -28.26
C GLY A 62 14.36 4.78 -29.65
N GLY A 63 14.44 3.44 -29.71
CA GLY A 63 14.46 2.67 -30.95
C GLY A 63 13.72 1.33 -30.82
N PRO A 64 13.76 0.47 -31.86
CA PRO A 64 13.14 -0.85 -31.82
C PRO A 64 13.49 -1.64 -30.56
N GLY A 65 12.49 -1.96 -29.73
CA GLY A 65 12.66 -2.75 -28.51
C GLY A 65 13.03 -1.96 -27.25
N TYR A 66 13.15 -0.63 -27.32
CA TYR A 66 13.48 0.18 -26.13
C TYR A 66 12.93 1.61 -26.10
N LEU A 67 12.83 2.16 -24.90
CA LEU A 67 12.43 3.54 -24.58
C LEU A 67 13.43 4.15 -23.60
N HIS A 68 13.84 5.39 -23.83
CA HIS A 68 14.62 6.18 -22.88
C HIS A 68 13.72 7.23 -22.24
N LEU A 69 13.75 7.35 -20.91
CA LEU A 69 12.95 8.31 -20.16
C LEU A 69 13.70 8.73 -18.89
N GLY A 70 14.09 9.99 -18.79
CA GLY A 70 14.99 10.47 -17.74
C GLY A 70 16.35 9.75 -17.83
N SER A 71 16.83 9.21 -16.72
CA SER A 71 17.99 8.32 -16.68
C SER A 71 17.63 6.84 -16.93
N SER A 72 16.35 6.51 -17.13
CA SER A 72 15.85 5.14 -17.26
C SER A 72 15.91 4.68 -18.72
N GLN A 73 16.28 3.42 -18.95
CA GLN A 73 16.23 2.79 -20.26
C GLN A 73 15.44 1.49 -20.16
N LEU A 74 14.22 1.50 -20.70
CA LEU A 74 13.35 0.33 -20.73
C LEU A 74 13.67 -0.42 -22.01
N HIS A 75 14.15 -1.64 -21.88
CA HIS A 75 14.48 -2.56 -22.95
C HIS A 75 13.68 -3.85 -22.74
N VAL A 76 13.35 -4.57 -23.81
CA VAL A 76 12.60 -5.83 -23.72
C VAL A 76 13.19 -6.80 -22.69
N ASP A 77 14.51 -6.86 -22.58
CA ASP A 77 15.24 -7.74 -21.67
C ASP A 77 15.22 -7.29 -20.21
N ASN A 78 15.05 -5.99 -19.93
CA ASN A 78 15.13 -5.44 -18.57
C ASN A 78 13.78 -4.95 -18.02
N LEU A 79 12.69 -5.07 -18.77
CA LEU A 79 11.34 -4.66 -18.33
C LEU A 79 10.93 -5.31 -17.00
N HIS A 80 11.45 -6.51 -16.70
CA HIS A 80 11.23 -7.19 -15.42
C HIS A 80 11.79 -6.39 -14.23
N CYS A 81 12.87 -5.62 -14.40
CA CYS A 81 13.42 -4.74 -13.36
C CYS A 81 12.48 -3.58 -13.02
N TYR A 82 11.65 -3.15 -13.98
CA TYR A 82 10.69 -2.04 -13.83
C TYR A 82 9.26 -2.52 -13.54
N ALA A 83 9.05 -3.83 -13.34
CA ALA A 83 7.72 -4.41 -13.22
C ALA A 83 6.90 -3.79 -12.07
N ASN A 84 7.56 -3.48 -10.95
CA ASN A 84 6.91 -2.86 -9.79
C ASN A 84 6.33 -1.48 -10.14
N ASP A 85 7.13 -0.63 -10.77
CA ASP A 85 6.70 0.72 -11.16
C ASP A 85 5.63 0.67 -12.25
N LEU A 86 5.80 -0.18 -13.25
CA LEU A 86 4.84 -0.35 -14.35
C LEU A 86 3.49 -0.89 -13.85
N GLN A 87 3.48 -1.79 -12.87
CA GLN A 87 2.24 -2.23 -12.23
C GLN A 87 1.61 -1.13 -11.37
N HIS A 88 2.43 -0.28 -10.75
CA HIS A 88 1.92 0.88 -10.03
C HIS A 88 1.25 1.88 -10.98
N TRP A 89 1.86 2.18 -12.13
CA TRP A 89 1.22 2.96 -13.19
C TRP A 89 -0.11 2.36 -13.59
N ALA A 90 -0.15 1.05 -13.88
CA ALA A 90 -1.38 0.37 -14.26
C ALA A 90 -2.48 0.53 -13.20
N ALA A 91 -2.15 0.39 -11.92
CA ALA A 91 -3.12 0.55 -10.84
C ALA A 91 -3.71 1.97 -10.77
N VAL A 92 -2.87 3.01 -10.94
CA VAL A 92 -3.33 4.41 -11.00
C VAL A 92 -4.25 4.64 -12.20
N LEU A 93 -3.85 4.16 -13.39
CA LEU A 93 -4.61 4.33 -14.63
C LEU A 93 -5.96 3.56 -14.61
N TYR A 94 -5.99 2.38 -14.00
CA TYR A 94 -7.26 1.65 -13.79
C TYR A 94 -8.15 2.29 -12.74
N SER A 95 -7.60 2.88 -11.68
CA SER A 95 -8.38 3.66 -10.73
C SER A 95 -9.11 4.82 -11.43
N ALA A 96 -8.44 5.51 -12.35
CA ALA A 96 -9.08 6.53 -13.19
C ALA A 96 -10.20 5.96 -14.08
N CYS A 97 -10.01 4.76 -14.67
CA CYS A 97 -11.04 4.05 -15.42
C CYS A 97 -12.32 3.85 -14.62
N LEU A 98 -12.18 3.41 -13.35
CA LEU A 98 -13.30 3.13 -12.46
C LEU A 98 -14.05 4.38 -11.99
N GLN A 99 -13.46 5.57 -12.16
CA GLN A 99 -14.09 6.86 -11.85
C GLN A 99 -14.87 7.47 -13.03
N GLY A 100 -15.19 6.64 -14.03
CA GLY A 100 -15.99 7.05 -15.20
C GLY A 100 -15.17 7.60 -16.36
N VAL A 101 -13.84 7.53 -16.29
CA VAL A 101 -12.93 7.95 -17.36
C VAL A 101 -12.41 6.72 -18.08
N SER A 102 -13.22 6.14 -18.98
CA SER A 102 -12.82 4.94 -19.72
C SER A 102 -13.10 5.06 -21.23
N PRO A 103 -12.15 4.70 -22.11
CA PRO A 103 -10.81 4.18 -21.81
C PRO A 103 -9.81 5.27 -21.42
N VAL A 104 -8.79 4.90 -20.64
CA VAL A 104 -7.57 5.71 -20.43
C VAL A 104 -6.50 5.24 -21.41
N ARG A 105 -5.82 6.17 -22.08
CA ARG A 105 -4.78 5.84 -23.07
C ARG A 105 -3.44 6.41 -22.68
N VAL A 106 -2.39 5.60 -22.81
CA VAL A 106 -1.00 6.04 -22.71
C VAL A 106 -0.38 5.97 -24.09
N TYR A 107 0.11 7.09 -24.58
CA TYR A 107 0.76 7.24 -25.87
C TYR A 107 2.25 7.44 -25.65
N PHE A 108 3.05 6.53 -26.18
CA PHE A 108 4.50 6.68 -26.22
C PHE A 108 4.88 7.27 -27.58
N HIS A 109 5.20 8.55 -27.54
CA HIS A 109 5.61 9.38 -28.66
C HIS A 109 7.13 9.48 -28.70
N GLY A 110 7.72 9.24 -29.86
CA GLY A 110 9.16 9.47 -30.05
C GLY A 110 10.03 8.24 -30.20
N CYS A 111 9.44 7.10 -30.56
CA CYS A 111 10.23 5.91 -30.78
C CYS A 111 9.54 4.92 -31.70
N ASN A 112 10.32 4.37 -32.62
CA ASN A 112 10.06 3.12 -33.33
C ASN A 112 10.01 1.90 -32.34
N ALA A 113 9.56 2.10 -31.10
CA ALA A 113 9.70 1.18 -29.95
C ALA A 113 9.04 -0.14 -30.25
N ALA A 114 7.94 -0.08 -30.99
CA ALA A 114 7.13 -1.20 -31.39
C ALA A 114 7.41 -1.67 -32.84
N LEU A 115 8.42 -1.11 -33.53
CA LEU A 115 8.78 -1.53 -34.88
C LEU A 115 9.70 -2.76 -34.86
N GLY A 116 9.53 -3.61 -35.88
CA GLY A 116 10.26 -4.86 -36.00
C GLY A 116 9.88 -5.89 -34.92
N GLU A 117 10.53 -7.05 -34.97
CA GLU A 117 10.23 -8.16 -34.04
C GLU A 117 10.57 -7.80 -32.60
N MET A 118 11.72 -7.16 -32.36
CA MET A 118 12.10 -6.69 -31.02
C MET A 118 11.11 -5.68 -30.46
N GLY A 119 10.60 -4.78 -31.31
CA GLY A 119 9.64 -3.81 -30.86
C GLY A 119 8.28 -4.40 -30.54
N LYS A 120 7.82 -5.37 -31.34
CA LYS A 120 6.62 -6.14 -31.02
C LYS A 120 6.76 -6.86 -29.69
N ALA A 121 7.91 -7.51 -29.44
CA ALA A 121 8.18 -8.20 -28.18
C ALA A 121 8.20 -7.22 -26.98
N PHE A 122 8.81 -6.04 -27.14
CA PHE A 122 8.78 -4.98 -26.14
C PHE A 122 7.34 -4.53 -25.81
N ALA A 123 6.56 -4.24 -26.85
CA ALA A 123 5.17 -3.79 -26.72
C ALA A 123 4.27 -4.85 -26.06
N GLU A 124 4.46 -6.13 -26.42
CA GLU A 124 3.76 -7.26 -25.80
C GLU A 124 4.16 -7.46 -24.33
N ARG A 125 5.45 -7.37 -24.00
CA ARG A 125 5.92 -7.52 -22.60
C ARG A 125 5.42 -6.36 -21.72
N LEU A 126 5.44 -5.13 -22.24
CA LEU A 126 4.91 -3.96 -21.53
C LEU A 126 3.40 -4.09 -21.30
N SER A 127 2.66 -4.50 -22.34
CA SER A 127 1.23 -4.83 -22.27
C SER A 127 0.93 -5.88 -21.20
N GLN A 128 1.70 -6.97 -21.14
CA GLN A 128 1.56 -8.03 -20.14
C GLN A 128 1.79 -7.53 -18.71
N LEU A 129 2.84 -6.72 -18.49
CA LEU A 129 3.16 -6.19 -17.16
C LEU A 129 2.10 -5.22 -16.65
N MET A 130 1.54 -4.41 -17.55
CA MET A 130 0.55 -3.38 -17.19
C MET A 130 -0.90 -3.86 -17.30
N GLY A 131 -1.16 -5.03 -17.89
CA GLY A 131 -2.51 -5.54 -18.17
C GLY A 131 -3.27 -4.77 -19.27
N ALA A 132 -2.60 -3.87 -20.00
CA ALA A 132 -3.24 -2.98 -20.97
C ALA A 132 -3.31 -3.57 -22.37
N LYS A 133 -4.31 -3.19 -23.16
CA LYS A 133 -4.36 -3.55 -24.60
C LYS A 133 -3.34 -2.73 -25.37
N VAL A 134 -2.58 -3.38 -26.24
CA VAL A 134 -1.58 -2.71 -27.06
C VAL A 134 -2.07 -2.48 -28.49
N ALA A 135 -1.81 -1.29 -29.01
CA ALA A 135 -2.03 -0.93 -30.41
C ALA A 135 -0.86 -0.10 -30.93
N LEU A 136 -0.65 -0.12 -32.24
CA LEU A 136 0.35 0.70 -32.92
C LEU A 136 -0.35 1.61 -33.92
N ALA A 137 -0.18 2.92 -33.78
CA ALA A 137 -0.66 3.88 -34.75
C ALA A 137 0.45 4.20 -35.76
N THR A 138 0.27 3.77 -37.01
CA THR A 138 1.25 3.94 -38.11
C THR A 138 0.89 5.06 -39.09
N THR A 139 -0.25 5.73 -38.90
CA THR A 139 -0.76 6.80 -39.78
C THR A 139 -0.23 8.20 -39.43
N CYS A 140 0.52 8.33 -38.33
CA CYS A 140 1.20 9.57 -37.95
C CYS A 140 2.63 9.57 -38.51
N SER A 141 3.22 10.76 -38.71
CA SER A 141 4.61 10.90 -39.19
C SER A 141 5.65 10.20 -38.30
N ILE A 142 5.28 9.86 -37.06
CA ILE A 142 6.06 9.06 -36.12
C ILE A 142 5.14 7.93 -35.61
N PRO A 143 5.52 6.65 -35.72
CA PRO A 143 4.75 5.55 -35.15
C PRO A 143 4.58 5.72 -33.63
N THR A 144 3.34 5.61 -33.14
CA THR A 144 3.03 5.78 -31.72
C THR A 144 2.55 4.45 -31.13
N LEU A 145 3.21 3.99 -30.07
CA LEU A 145 2.74 2.87 -29.26
C LEU A 145 1.64 3.37 -28.33
N ILE A 146 0.49 2.70 -28.33
CA ILE A 146 -0.67 3.05 -27.52
C ILE A 146 -1.00 1.89 -26.60
N LEU A 147 -1.00 2.17 -25.29
CA LEU A 147 -1.58 1.27 -24.28
C LEU A 147 -2.96 1.79 -23.89
N THR A 148 -3.97 0.93 -24.00
CA THR A 148 -5.35 1.26 -23.66
C THR A 148 -5.76 0.49 -22.41
N PHE A 149 -6.14 1.24 -21.38
CA PHE A 149 -6.69 0.76 -20.12
C PHE A 149 -8.20 0.94 -20.17
N GLU A 150 -8.93 -0.13 -19.96
CA GLU A 150 -10.40 -0.14 -19.96
C GLU A 150 -10.90 -0.64 -18.62
N ALA A 151 -12.00 -0.06 -18.13
CA ALA A 151 -12.73 -0.66 -17.03
C ALA A 151 -13.35 -1.97 -17.53
N SER A 152 -12.93 -3.09 -16.95
CA SER A 152 -13.48 -4.40 -17.22
C SER A 152 -13.89 -5.07 -15.91
N SER A 153 -14.61 -6.18 -15.97
CA SER A 153 -14.98 -6.94 -14.77
C SER A 153 -13.80 -7.69 -14.14
N GLY A 154 -12.61 -7.64 -14.77
CA GLY A 154 -11.52 -8.56 -14.47
C GLY A 154 -11.84 -10.00 -14.86
N THR A 155 -10.84 -10.85 -14.78
CA THR A 155 -10.97 -12.30 -14.95
C THR A 155 -10.39 -13.02 -13.73
N VAL A 156 -10.74 -14.29 -13.55
CA VAL A 156 -10.12 -15.12 -12.52
C VAL A 156 -8.85 -15.73 -13.09
N ARG A 157 -7.73 -15.53 -12.41
CA ARG A 157 -6.40 -16.03 -12.77
C ARG A 157 -5.99 -17.13 -11.80
N TYR A 158 -5.70 -18.30 -12.34
CA TYR A 158 -5.29 -19.47 -11.57
C TYR A 158 -3.79 -19.68 -11.67
N TRP A 159 -3.15 -19.91 -10.52
CA TRP A 159 -1.78 -20.41 -10.50
C TRP A 159 -1.75 -21.87 -10.94
N ILE A 160 -0.91 -22.16 -11.92
CA ILE A 160 -0.67 -23.51 -12.42
C ILE A 160 0.81 -23.91 -12.35
N GLY A 161 1.71 -22.96 -12.12
CA GLY A 161 3.15 -23.21 -11.97
C GLY A 161 3.74 -24.03 -13.12
N ALA A 162 3.27 -23.82 -14.35
CA ALA A 162 3.68 -24.60 -15.52
C ALA A 162 4.99 -24.09 -16.16
N GLY A 163 5.46 -22.91 -15.77
CA GLY A 163 6.77 -22.39 -16.14
C GLY A 163 7.93 -23.17 -15.48
N GLU A 164 9.14 -22.84 -15.92
CA GLU A 164 10.38 -23.46 -15.44
C GLU A 164 10.81 -22.93 -14.06
N ASP A 165 10.24 -21.81 -13.64
CA ASP A 165 10.51 -21.14 -12.36
C ASP A 165 9.24 -21.04 -11.48
N LYS A 166 9.38 -20.45 -10.30
CA LYS A 166 8.28 -20.17 -9.37
C LYS A 166 7.88 -18.70 -9.33
N ASN A 167 8.33 -17.91 -10.30
CA ASN A 167 8.18 -16.46 -10.26
C ASN A 167 6.75 -16.06 -10.60
N TRP A 168 6.20 -15.11 -9.85
CA TRP A 168 4.93 -14.49 -10.14
C TRP A 168 4.95 -13.85 -11.54
N SER A 169 6.06 -13.21 -11.90
CA SER A 169 6.21 -12.47 -13.17
C SER A 169 6.38 -13.33 -14.42
N ASN A 170 6.42 -14.66 -14.28
CA ASN A 170 6.45 -15.58 -15.41
C ASN A 170 5.02 -15.91 -15.88
N PRO A 171 4.59 -15.46 -17.08
CA PRO A 171 3.23 -15.68 -17.55
C PRO A 171 2.84 -17.15 -17.67
N LEU A 172 3.81 -18.05 -17.95
CA LEU A 172 3.57 -19.48 -18.08
C LEU A 172 3.15 -20.15 -16.76
N ASN A 173 3.38 -19.50 -15.62
CA ASN A 173 2.89 -19.99 -14.35
C ASN A 173 1.40 -19.73 -14.11
N TRP A 174 0.75 -18.98 -15.00
CA TRP A 174 -0.65 -18.59 -14.91
C TRP A 174 -1.50 -19.25 -16.00
N LEU A 175 -2.70 -19.68 -15.63
CA LEU A 175 -3.65 -20.23 -16.60
C LEU A 175 -3.97 -19.17 -17.68
N GLY A 176 -3.73 -19.53 -18.94
CA GLY A 176 -3.87 -18.62 -20.08
C GLY A 176 -2.63 -17.78 -20.38
N ASN A 177 -1.46 -18.13 -19.82
CA ASN A 177 -0.16 -17.52 -20.12
C ASN A 177 -0.14 -15.99 -19.99
N THR A 178 -0.87 -15.46 -19.01
CA THR A 178 -1.07 -14.02 -18.82
C THR A 178 -0.96 -13.69 -17.34
N LEU A 179 -0.20 -12.64 -17.02
CA LEU A 179 -0.04 -12.16 -15.64
C LEU A 179 -1.36 -11.61 -15.10
N PRO A 180 -1.63 -11.76 -13.78
CA PRO A 180 -2.72 -11.05 -13.14
C PRO A 180 -2.55 -9.53 -13.22
N SER A 181 -3.62 -8.85 -13.62
CA SER A 181 -3.73 -7.38 -13.61
C SER A 181 -4.40 -6.87 -12.32
N PRO A 182 -4.36 -5.55 -12.05
CA PRO A 182 -5.07 -4.94 -10.93
C PRO A 182 -6.60 -5.17 -10.90
N GLN A 183 -7.19 -5.60 -12.01
CA GLN A 183 -8.61 -5.93 -12.10
C GLN A 183 -8.90 -7.42 -11.87
N ASP A 184 -7.88 -8.29 -11.95
CA ASP A 184 -8.06 -9.73 -11.90
C ASP A 184 -8.16 -10.25 -10.47
N GLU A 185 -9.00 -11.28 -10.31
CA GLU A 185 -9.10 -12.05 -9.08
C GLU A 185 -8.11 -13.22 -9.18
N VAL A 186 -7.23 -13.36 -8.19
CA VAL A 186 -6.22 -14.42 -8.18
C VAL A 186 -6.67 -15.57 -7.28
N VAL A 187 -6.56 -16.78 -7.79
CA VAL A 187 -6.88 -18.01 -7.07
C VAL A 187 -5.69 -18.96 -7.07
N PHE A 188 -5.32 -19.41 -5.87
CA PHE A 188 -4.44 -20.56 -5.64
C PHE A 188 -5.30 -21.69 -5.11
N ASP A 189 -5.33 -22.81 -5.83
CA ASP A 189 -6.10 -23.98 -5.45
C ASP A 189 -5.40 -25.30 -5.80
N GLY A 190 -6.04 -26.43 -5.53
CA GLY A 190 -5.46 -27.77 -5.67
C GLY A 190 -5.08 -28.17 -7.09
N ARG A 191 -5.28 -27.31 -8.10
CA ARG A 191 -4.70 -27.51 -9.45
C ARG A 191 -3.17 -27.52 -9.41
N CYS A 192 -2.56 -26.76 -8.51
CA CYS A 192 -1.11 -26.71 -8.38
C CYS A 192 -0.70 -26.31 -6.97
N ASN A 193 0.17 -27.11 -6.36
CA ASN A 193 0.72 -26.87 -5.02
C ASN A 193 2.17 -26.37 -5.02
N LYS A 194 2.69 -25.94 -6.18
CA LYS A 194 4.03 -25.38 -6.28
C LYS A 194 4.08 -24.02 -5.58
N ASP A 195 5.15 -23.79 -4.84
CA ASP A 195 5.47 -22.51 -4.23
C ASP A 195 5.52 -21.38 -5.26
N VAL A 196 5.33 -20.17 -4.75
CA VAL A 196 5.35 -18.92 -5.50
C VAL A 196 6.38 -18.00 -4.87
N LEU A 197 7.19 -17.39 -5.74
CA LEU A 197 8.07 -16.28 -5.40
C LEU A 197 7.47 -14.98 -5.94
N LEU A 198 7.17 -14.04 -5.05
CA LEU A 198 6.86 -12.66 -5.41
C LEU A 198 8.15 -11.93 -5.77
N ASP A 199 8.62 -12.17 -6.98
CA ASP A 199 9.76 -11.49 -7.60
C ASP A 199 9.44 -10.04 -8.01
N ILE A 200 8.15 -9.71 -8.04
CA ILE A 200 7.60 -8.35 -8.21
C ILE A 200 6.59 -8.06 -7.08
N CYS A 201 6.09 -6.82 -7.00
CA CYS A 201 5.05 -6.36 -6.07
C CYS A 201 3.68 -6.38 -6.76
N PRO A 202 2.98 -7.54 -6.76
CA PRO A 202 1.74 -7.69 -7.51
C PRO A 202 0.63 -6.79 -6.98
N ARG A 203 -0.07 -6.15 -7.93
CA ARG A 203 -1.31 -5.41 -7.68
C ARG A 203 -2.47 -6.13 -8.34
N ILE A 204 -3.44 -6.58 -7.55
CA ILE A 204 -4.57 -7.41 -7.99
C ILE A 204 -5.90 -6.92 -7.40
N LYS A 205 -7.02 -7.46 -7.88
CA LYS A 205 -8.34 -7.15 -7.32
C LYS A 205 -8.56 -7.85 -5.99
N SER A 206 -8.37 -9.17 -5.96
CA SER A 206 -8.54 -9.99 -4.75
C SER A 206 -7.69 -11.25 -4.83
N LEU A 207 -7.46 -11.87 -3.68
CA LEU A 207 -6.75 -13.14 -3.56
C LEU A 207 -7.64 -14.15 -2.84
N THR A 208 -7.71 -15.37 -3.36
CA THR A 208 -8.24 -16.53 -2.64
C THR A 208 -7.23 -17.66 -2.69
N VAL A 209 -6.79 -18.12 -1.52
CA VAL A 209 -6.02 -19.36 -1.36
C VAL A 209 -6.96 -20.38 -0.77
N THR A 210 -7.31 -21.41 -1.52
CA THR A 210 -8.26 -22.43 -1.06
C THR A 210 -7.57 -23.46 -0.15
N ALA A 211 -8.36 -24.25 0.56
CA ALA A 211 -7.85 -25.21 1.56
C ALA A 211 -7.00 -26.35 0.97
N ASP A 212 -7.22 -26.68 -0.30
CA ASP A 212 -6.48 -27.69 -1.05
C ASP A 212 -5.16 -27.18 -1.65
N TYR A 213 -4.89 -25.87 -1.57
CA TYR A 213 -3.56 -25.32 -1.85
C TYR A 213 -2.65 -25.49 -0.63
N THR A 214 -1.50 -26.16 -0.81
CA THR A 214 -0.52 -26.43 0.25
C THR A 214 0.82 -25.73 0.05
N GLY A 215 0.98 -25.00 -1.06
CA GLY A 215 2.22 -24.29 -1.37
C GLY A 215 2.44 -23.04 -0.51
N THR A 216 3.60 -22.43 -0.67
CA THR A 216 4.01 -21.20 0.01
C THR A 216 4.07 -20.03 -0.97
N ILE A 217 3.41 -18.92 -0.64
CA ILE A 217 3.60 -17.62 -1.30
C ILE A 217 4.61 -16.83 -0.48
N SER A 218 5.77 -16.54 -1.06
CA SER A 218 6.90 -15.95 -0.35
C SER A 218 7.62 -14.90 -1.19
N GLY A 219 8.42 -14.03 -0.57
CA GLY A 219 9.24 -13.05 -1.28
C GLY A 219 9.52 -11.82 -0.43
N TRP A 220 10.31 -10.90 -0.98
CA TRP A 220 10.63 -9.63 -0.34
C TRP A 220 9.65 -8.50 -0.74
N ASN A 221 8.82 -8.75 -1.74
CA ASN A 221 7.82 -7.80 -2.22
C ASN A 221 6.49 -7.99 -1.50
N LYS A 222 5.75 -6.89 -1.36
CA LYS A 222 4.37 -6.91 -0.83
C LYS A 222 3.40 -7.45 -1.87
N LEU A 223 2.29 -8.02 -1.41
CA LEU A 223 1.12 -8.28 -2.23
C LEU A 223 0.04 -7.26 -1.91
N ILE A 224 -0.44 -6.57 -2.95
CA ILE A 224 -1.42 -5.48 -2.81
C ILE A 224 -2.72 -5.90 -3.50
N ALA A 225 -3.78 -6.08 -2.72
CA ALA A 225 -5.12 -6.36 -3.22
C ALA A 225 -6.03 -5.15 -3.00
N SER A 226 -6.75 -4.70 -4.04
CA SER A 226 -7.69 -3.57 -3.90
C SER A 226 -8.99 -3.94 -3.17
N LYS A 227 -9.32 -5.23 -3.09
CA LYS A 227 -10.44 -5.79 -2.33
C LYS A 227 -9.94 -6.84 -1.33
N ASN A 228 -10.66 -7.95 -1.22
CA ASN A 228 -10.52 -8.90 -0.14
C ASN A 228 -9.38 -9.89 -0.41
N ILE A 229 -8.79 -10.38 0.68
CA ILE A 229 -7.90 -11.53 0.67
C ILE A 229 -8.49 -12.61 1.58
N PHE A 230 -8.65 -13.82 1.05
CA PHE A 230 -9.13 -14.97 1.79
C PHE A 230 -8.11 -16.10 1.75
N ILE A 231 -7.69 -16.57 2.93
CA ILE A 231 -6.66 -17.59 3.10
C ILE A 231 -7.30 -18.77 3.83
N PHE A 232 -7.67 -19.79 3.08
CA PHE A 232 -8.29 -21.03 3.56
C PHE A 232 -7.29 -22.20 3.69
N GLY A 233 -6.05 -22.01 3.23
CA GLY A 233 -4.99 -23.01 3.17
C GLY A 233 -3.62 -22.37 2.87
N GLY A 234 -2.63 -23.20 2.59
CA GLY A 234 -1.28 -22.78 2.22
C GLY A 234 -0.54 -21.97 3.29
N THR A 235 0.60 -21.42 2.87
CA THR A 235 1.41 -20.50 3.69
C THR A 235 1.63 -19.18 2.98
N ILE A 236 1.36 -18.06 3.65
CA ILE A 236 1.63 -16.70 3.19
C ILE A 236 2.78 -16.10 4.00
N ASN A 237 3.91 -15.83 3.36
CA ASN A 237 5.13 -15.28 3.95
C ASN A 237 5.55 -13.99 3.23
N VAL A 238 4.62 -13.04 3.14
CA VAL A 238 4.82 -11.74 2.50
C VAL A 238 3.97 -10.69 3.22
N ASP A 239 4.37 -9.43 3.11
CA ASP A 239 3.56 -8.30 3.58
C ASP A 239 2.28 -8.16 2.75
N LEU A 240 1.16 -7.86 3.42
CA LEU A 240 -0.13 -7.72 2.78
C LEU A 240 -0.68 -6.30 2.93
N GLU A 241 -1.07 -5.71 1.80
CA GLU A 241 -1.93 -4.54 1.74
C GLU A 241 -3.29 -4.93 1.16
N VAL A 242 -4.35 -4.78 1.96
CA VAL A 242 -5.69 -5.26 1.67
C VAL A 242 -6.66 -4.10 1.68
N GLY A 243 -7.23 -3.78 0.51
CA GLY A 243 -8.19 -2.70 0.36
C GLY A 243 -9.59 -3.03 0.87
N GLY A 244 -9.90 -4.32 1.07
CA GLY A 244 -11.13 -4.82 1.70
C GLY A 244 -10.85 -5.65 2.95
N ASP A 245 -11.60 -6.75 3.10
CA ASP A 245 -11.49 -7.65 4.25
C ASP A 245 -10.37 -8.68 4.07
N LEU A 246 -9.69 -9.02 5.17
CA LEU A 246 -8.75 -10.13 5.26
C LEU A 246 -9.35 -11.24 6.13
N LYS A 247 -9.50 -12.45 5.58
CA LYS A 247 -9.94 -13.64 6.34
C LYS A 247 -8.87 -14.73 6.31
N VAL A 248 -8.56 -15.29 7.47
CA VAL A 248 -7.73 -16.49 7.63
C VAL A 248 -8.54 -17.60 8.29
N GLU A 249 -8.50 -18.78 7.68
CA GLU A 249 -9.12 -20.00 8.17
C GLU A 249 -8.23 -21.18 7.73
N ASN A 250 -7.69 -21.95 8.67
CA ASN A 250 -6.79 -23.10 8.49
C ASN A 250 -5.42 -22.82 7.83
N GLY A 251 -5.22 -21.68 7.16
CA GLY A 251 -3.94 -21.31 6.57
C GLY A 251 -2.88 -20.86 7.59
N THR A 252 -1.65 -20.73 7.11
CA THR A 252 -0.54 -20.11 7.85
C THR A 252 -0.21 -18.75 7.24
N MET A 253 -0.06 -17.72 8.06
CA MET A 253 0.28 -16.37 7.62
C MET A 253 1.36 -15.75 8.50
N ASN A 254 2.41 -15.21 7.88
CA ASN A 254 3.51 -14.50 8.52
C ASN A 254 3.70 -13.17 7.80
N SER A 255 3.23 -12.06 8.39
CA SER A 255 3.03 -10.83 7.62
C SER A 255 2.97 -9.55 8.46
N TYR A 256 3.48 -8.44 7.89
CA TYR A 256 2.99 -7.10 8.24
C TYR A 256 1.67 -6.84 7.51
N LEU A 257 0.66 -6.40 8.26
CA LEU A 257 -0.73 -6.30 7.77
C LEU A 257 -1.20 -4.86 7.67
N HIS A 258 -1.60 -4.42 6.48
CA HIS A 258 -2.28 -3.16 6.25
C HIS A 258 -3.67 -3.46 5.68
N VAL A 259 -4.71 -3.46 6.51
CA VAL A 259 -6.07 -3.88 6.14
C VAL A 259 -7.04 -2.71 6.26
N LYS A 260 -7.70 -2.34 5.16
CA LYS A 260 -8.71 -1.26 5.15
C LYS A 260 -10.10 -1.72 5.59
N GLY A 261 -10.43 -3.00 5.41
CA GLY A 261 -11.65 -3.61 5.93
C GLY A 261 -11.42 -4.31 7.26
N ASN A 262 -12.19 -5.37 7.50
CA ASN A 262 -12.10 -6.18 8.69
C ASN A 262 -10.99 -7.23 8.57
N LEU A 263 -10.33 -7.53 9.70
CA LEU A 263 -9.48 -8.70 9.85
C LEU A 263 -10.26 -9.78 10.61
N THR A 264 -10.40 -10.97 10.04
CA THR A 264 -11.01 -12.13 10.71
C THR A 264 -10.06 -13.32 10.69
N ILE A 265 -9.75 -13.85 11.88
CA ILE A 265 -8.98 -15.08 12.05
C ILE A 265 -9.92 -16.11 12.68
N ASP A 266 -10.50 -16.98 11.83
CA ASP A 266 -11.42 -18.03 12.26
C ASP A 266 -10.66 -19.25 12.79
N SER A 267 -9.53 -19.61 12.16
CA SER A 267 -8.61 -20.68 12.57
C SER A 267 -7.25 -20.51 11.87
N GLY A 268 -6.31 -21.44 12.08
CA GLY A 268 -4.98 -21.42 11.47
C GLY A 268 -3.90 -20.83 12.38
N THR A 269 -2.76 -20.48 11.79
CA THR A 269 -1.60 -19.92 12.51
C THR A 269 -1.20 -18.59 11.89
N VAL A 270 -1.19 -17.53 12.69
CA VAL A 270 -0.83 -16.18 12.24
C VAL A 270 0.31 -15.63 13.08
N THR A 271 1.49 -15.46 12.47
CA THR A 271 2.52 -14.59 13.02
C THR A 271 2.33 -13.18 12.47
N TRP A 272 1.86 -12.29 13.32
CA TRP A 272 1.62 -10.91 12.96
C TRP A 272 2.83 -10.07 13.36
N TYR A 273 3.47 -9.41 12.38
CA TYR A 273 4.66 -8.60 12.64
C TYR A 273 4.37 -7.15 12.99
N GLY A 274 3.19 -6.64 12.67
CA GLY A 274 2.76 -5.26 12.93
C GLY A 274 1.86 -4.73 11.83
N GLY A 275 1.52 -3.45 11.90
CA GLY A 275 0.77 -2.74 10.87
C GLY A 275 -0.55 -2.16 11.39
N LYS A 276 -1.54 -2.05 10.50
CA LYS A 276 -2.77 -1.29 10.73
C LYS A 276 -4.00 -2.00 10.20
N VAL A 277 -5.07 -2.04 10.99
CA VAL A 277 -6.41 -2.51 10.58
C VAL A 277 -7.41 -1.38 10.80
N LEU A 278 -8.10 -0.96 9.74
CA LEU A 278 -9.08 0.14 9.83
C LEU A 278 -10.48 -0.35 10.27
N GLY A 279 -10.87 -1.56 9.85
CA GLY A 279 -12.10 -2.20 10.31
C GLY A 279 -11.91 -2.96 11.62
N ASP A 280 -12.86 -3.85 11.91
CA ASP A 280 -12.83 -4.68 13.11
C ASP A 280 -11.82 -5.82 12.97
N THR A 281 -11.08 -6.07 14.04
CA THR A 281 -10.21 -7.24 14.22
C THR A 281 -10.93 -8.29 15.05
N ASN A 282 -11.20 -9.45 14.45
CA ASN A 282 -11.94 -10.55 15.05
C ASN A 282 -11.07 -11.81 15.11
N ILE A 283 -10.61 -12.17 16.31
CA ILE A 283 -9.91 -13.44 16.56
C ILE A 283 -10.92 -14.42 17.14
N LYS A 284 -11.36 -15.40 16.35
CA LYS A 284 -12.36 -16.40 16.76
C LYS A 284 -11.73 -17.75 17.10
N GLY A 285 -10.58 -18.08 16.51
CA GLY A 285 -9.88 -19.35 16.71
C GLY A 285 -8.43 -19.29 16.22
N GLY A 286 -7.77 -20.46 16.21
CA GLY A 286 -6.37 -20.57 15.78
C GLY A 286 -5.37 -20.03 16.80
N THR A 287 -4.13 -19.85 16.35
CA THR A 287 -3.02 -19.28 17.12
C THR A 287 -2.59 -17.97 16.48
N VAL A 288 -2.53 -16.89 17.25
CA VAL A 288 -2.02 -15.59 16.81
C VAL A 288 -0.82 -15.17 17.64
N SER A 289 0.33 -15.09 16.99
CA SER A 289 1.60 -14.71 17.60
C SER A 289 1.93 -13.27 17.22
N PHE A 290 1.87 -12.36 18.20
CA PHE A 290 2.33 -10.99 18.03
C PHE A 290 3.84 -10.94 18.21
N CYS A 291 4.58 -10.75 17.12
CA CYS A 291 6.04 -10.75 17.19
C CYS A 291 6.54 -9.46 17.86
N SER A 292 7.09 -9.58 19.07
CA SER A 292 7.56 -8.46 19.89
C SER A 292 9.02 -8.06 19.62
N ASN A 293 9.73 -8.77 18.73
CA ASN A 293 11.17 -8.57 18.51
C ASN A 293 11.53 -7.27 17.77
N TYR A 294 10.54 -6.56 17.22
CA TYR A 294 10.77 -5.47 16.27
C TYR A 294 10.20 -4.12 16.69
N ASP A 295 9.90 -3.91 17.99
CA ASP A 295 9.22 -2.68 18.49
C ASP A 295 8.01 -2.27 17.64
N SER A 296 7.32 -3.28 17.08
CA SER A 296 6.31 -3.05 16.06
C SER A 296 4.96 -2.71 16.67
N TYR A 297 4.29 -1.74 16.05
CA TYR A 297 2.99 -1.24 16.46
C TYR A 297 1.88 -2.02 15.76
N TYR A 298 0.82 -2.33 16.52
CA TYR A 298 -0.42 -2.91 16.02
C TYR A 298 -1.52 -1.87 16.20
N ILE A 299 -1.89 -1.25 15.08
CA ILE A 299 -2.76 -0.07 15.04
C ILE A 299 -4.17 -0.51 14.66
N PHE A 300 -5.15 -0.09 15.46
CA PHE A 300 -6.56 -0.41 15.26
C PHE A 300 -7.38 0.87 15.12
N GLU A 301 -8.20 0.96 14.06
CA GLU A 301 -9.26 1.97 13.94
C GLU A 301 -10.70 1.42 14.13
N GLY A 302 -10.85 0.09 14.16
CA GLY A 302 -12.08 -0.59 14.56
C GLY A 302 -11.96 -1.30 15.91
N ASN A 303 -12.95 -2.13 16.22
CA ASN A 303 -12.96 -2.94 17.43
C ASN A 303 -11.90 -4.03 17.37
N PHE A 304 -11.35 -4.40 18.53
CA PHE A 304 -10.57 -5.62 18.68
C PHE A 304 -11.35 -6.60 19.54
N ILE A 305 -11.75 -7.73 18.94
CA ILE A 305 -12.60 -8.74 19.57
C ILE A 305 -11.93 -10.10 19.47
N ARG A 306 -11.46 -10.61 20.61
CA ARG A 306 -11.02 -11.99 20.77
C ARG A 306 -12.12 -12.80 21.44
N SER A 307 -12.73 -13.72 20.69
CA SER A 307 -13.78 -14.62 21.15
C SER A 307 -13.32 -16.07 21.33
N GLY A 308 -12.13 -16.42 20.80
CA GLY A 308 -11.50 -17.73 20.97
C GLY A 308 -10.06 -17.76 20.45
N GLY A 309 -9.50 -18.97 20.29
CA GLY A 309 -8.11 -19.21 19.87
C GLY A 309 -7.10 -18.99 20.99
N SER A 310 -5.81 -18.96 20.66
CA SER A 310 -4.70 -18.56 21.53
C SER A 310 -4.00 -17.32 20.98
N VAL A 311 -3.52 -16.46 21.88
CA VAL A 311 -2.67 -15.32 21.54
C VAL A 311 -1.37 -15.43 22.33
N GLU A 312 -0.25 -15.10 21.69
CA GLU A 312 1.05 -15.03 22.35
C GLU A 312 1.82 -13.78 21.95
N GLY A 313 2.83 -13.44 22.76
CA GLY A 313 3.60 -12.20 22.63
C GLY A 313 3.10 -11.08 23.53
N MET A 314 3.84 -9.97 23.51
CA MET A 314 3.53 -8.75 24.28
C MET A 314 3.49 -7.56 23.31
N PRO A 315 2.36 -7.35 22.62
CA PRO A 315 2.29 -6.35 21.56
C PRO A 315 2.22 -4.92 22.10
N ILE A 316 2.56 -3.97 21.23
CA ILE A 316 2.25 -2.55 21.39
C ILE A 316 0.92 -2.28 20.68
N PHE A 317 -0.14 -2.04 21.44
CA PHE A 317 -1.44 -1.73 20.86
C PHE A 317 -1.67 -0.23 20.81
N GLY A 318 -2.07 0.23 19.63
CA GLY A 318 -2.43 1.61 19.38
C GLY A 318 -3.86 1.69 18.86
N PHE A 319 -4.72 2.37 19.61
CA PHE A 319 -6.11 2.64 19.25
C PHE A 319 -6.22 4.09 18.79
N TYR A 320 -6.52 4.26 17.50
CA TYR A 320 -6.59 5.55 16.81
C TYR A 320 -7.88 5.62 16.01
N GLY A 321 -8.29 6.81 15.58
CA GLY A 321 -9.44 6.99 14.69
C GLY A 321 -10.50 7.91 15.26
N ASN A 322 -11.69 7.85 14.67
CA ASN A 322 -12.78 8.79 14.94
C ASN A 322 -14.06 8.11 15.46
N ASN A 323 -14.03 6.81 15.70
CA ASN A 323 -15.17 6.03 16.20
C ASN A 323 -14.84 5.40 17.55
N CYS A 324 -15.86 5.24 18.40
CA CYS A 324 -15.68 4.52 19.66
C CYS A 324 -15.34 3.05 19.38
N GLN A 325 -14.33 2.55 20.07
CA GLN A 325 -13.75 1.22 19.89
C GLN A 325 -13.92 0.38 21.16
N SER A 326 -14.20 -0.90 20.98
CA SER A 326 -14.12 -1.90 22.03
C SER A 326 -12.83 -2.71 21.89
N PHE A 327 -12.15 -2.92 23.02
CA PHE A 327 -11.10 -3.90 23.17
C PHE A 327 -11.57 -5.00 24.12
N SER A 328 -11.87 -6.15 23.51
CA SER A 328 -12.28 -7.38 24.19
C SER A 328 -11.17 -8.43 24.06
N PRO A 329 -10.28 -8.56 25.07
CA PRO A 329 -9.08 -9.41 25.01
C PRO A 329 -9.33 -10.92 25.11
N GLY A 330 -10.58 -11.35 25.23
CA GLY A 330 -10.94 -12.76 25.48
C GLY A 330 -11.03 -13.10 26.96
N LYS A 331 -11.46 -14.34 27.26
CA LYS A 331 -11.76 -14.80 28.63
C LYS A 331 -10.51 -15.01 29.48
N ASP A 332 -9.39 -15.32 28.83
CA ASP A 332 -8.06 -15.50 29.42
C ASP A 332 -7.26 -14.19 29.49
N GLY A 333 -7.84 -13.10 28.98
CA GLY A 333 -7.21 -11.79 28.95
C GLY A 333 -6.03 -11.68 28.00
N MET A 334 -5.36 -10.54 28.03
CA MET A 334 -4.15 -10.28 27.25
C MET A 334 -3.11 -9.50 28.06
N ILE A 335 -1.84 -9.77 27.79
CA ILE A 335 -0.72 -8.99 28.29
C ILE A 335 -0.20 -8.13 27.14
N LEU A 336 -0.25 -6.82 27.31
CA LEU A 336 0.31 -5.86 26.36
C LEU A 336 1.62 -5.33 26.90
N ARG A 337 2.56 -5.07 25.99
CA ARG A 337 3.74 -4.29 26.34
C ARG A 337 3.33 -2.85 26.57
N ASP A 338 2.76 -2.22 25.55
CA ASP A 338 2.34 -0.83 25.60
C ASP A 338 0.89 -0.69 25.09
N LEU A 339 0.16 0.27 25.63
CA LEU A 339 -1.18 0.65 25.19
C LEU A 339 -1.24 2.16 24.97
N TYR A 340 -1.49 2.55 23.73
CA TYR A 340 -1.71 3.94 23.31
C TYR A 340 -3.19 4.12 22.93
N ASN A 341 -3.89 5.01 23.63
CA ASN A 341 -5.25 5.40 23.30
C ASN A 341 -5.32 6.89 23.02
N ASN A 342 -5.77 7.25 21.82
CA ASN A 342 -5.96 8.64 21.40
C ASN A 342 -7.44 9.00 21.13
N PHE A 343 -8.37 8.08 21.39
CA PHE A 343 -9.80 8.31 21.16
C PHE A 343 -10.67 7.63 22.23
N ASP A 344 -11.92 7.28 21.90
CA ASP A 344 -12.87 6.59 22.78
C ASP A 344 -12.64 5.08 22.76
N LEU A 345 -12.02 4.54 23.82
CA LEU A 345 -11.72 3.12 24.00
C LEU A 345 -12.48 2.52 25.17
N ILE A 346 -13.16 1.40 24.94
CA ILE A 346 -13.87 0.60 25.94
C ILE A 346 -13.12 -0.72 26.14
N ILE A 347 -12.56 -0.94 27.33
CA ILE A 347 -11.99 -2.23 27.72
C ILE A 347 -13.11 -3.10 28.31
N ASP A 348 -13.34 -4.25 27.69
CA ASP A 348 -14.30 -5.27 28.10
C ASP A 348 -13.63 -6.65 28.27
N GLY A 349 -12.76 -6.74 29.28
CA GLY A 349 -12.06 -7.98 29.66
C GLY A 349 -10.86 -7.71 30.55
N GLU A 350 -10.01 -8.72 30.71
CA GLU A 350 -8.79 -8.63 31.51
C GLU A 350 -7.59 -8.22 30.65
N VAL A 351 -6.97 -7.10 30.98
CA VAL A 351 -5.80 -6.56 30.27
C VAL A 351 -4.72 -6.23 31.29
N THR A 352 -3.51 -6.75 31.07
CA THR A 352 -2.32 -6.36 31.83
C THR A 352 -1.40 -5.54 30.95
N ILE A 353 -0.91 -4.40 31.45
CA ILE A 353 0.07 -3.56 30.75
C ILE A 353 1.40 -3.62 31.50
N SER A 354 2.47 -4.05 30.81
CA SER A 354 3.80 -4.20 31.42
C SER A 354 4.76 -3.04 31.16
N GLY A 355 4.42 -2.14 30.24
CA GLY A 355 5.25 -1.03 29.79
C GLY A 355 4.49 0.28 29.93
N LEU A 356 4.18 0.91 28.81
CA LEU A 356 3.60 2.24 28.77
C LEU A 356 2.09 2.20 28.61
N LEU A 357 1.37 2.97 29.42
CA LEU A 357 -0.05 3.26 29.21
C LEU A 357 -0.22 4.76 28.97
N PHE A 358 -0.55 5.12 27.73
CA PHE A 358 -0.85 6.49 27.34
C PHE A 358 -2.33 6.61 26.95
N ASN A 359 -3.04 7.50 27.64
CA ASN A 359 -4.40 7.86 27.30
C ASN A 359 -4.52 9.37 27.09
N SER A 360 -4.78 9.79 25.86
CA SER A 360 -5.17 11.17 25.53
C SER A 360 -6.65 11.31 25.18
N GLY A 361 -7.35 10.18 24.95
CA GLY A 361 -8.78 10.13 24.67
C GLY A 361 -9.64 9.72 25.88
N ARG A 362 -10.77 9.07 25.63
CA ARG A 362 -11.67 8.56 26.67
C ARG A 362 -11.48 7.06 26.86
N LEU A 363 -10.95 6.64 28.00
CA LEU A 363 -10.79 5.24 28.36
C LEU A 363 -11.88 4.81 29.35
N THR A 364 -12.67 3.80 28.98
CA THR A 364 -13.70 3.22 29.85
C THR A 364 -13.36 1.78 30.20
N VAL A 365 -13.23 1.46 31.47
CA VAL A 365 -13.07 0.08 31.96
C VAL A 365 -14.43 -0.41 32.46
N MET A 366 -15.00 -1.40 31.76
CA MET A 366 -16.36 -1.91 32.03
C MET A 366 -16.45 -2.67 33.35
N SER A 367 -17.67 -2.84 33.90
CA SER A 367 -17.88 -3.32 35.28
C SER A 367 -17.29 -4.69 35.62
N LYS A 368 -17.07 -5.55 34.61
CA LYS A 368 -16.44 -6.87 34.77
C LYS A 368 -15.00 -6.91 34.26
N ALA A 369 -14.51 -5.82 33.70
CA ALA A 369 -13.17 -5.70 33.15
C ALA A 369 -12.16 -5.37 34.26
N VAL A 370 -10.92 -5.79 34.01
CA VAL A 370 -9.76 -5.48 34.84
C VAL A 370 -8.68 -4.91 33.95
N LEU A 371 -8.22 -3.70 34.27
CA LEU A 371 -7.01 -3.12 33.71
C LEU A 371 -5.91 -3.17 34.77
N ASP A 372 -4.96 -4.09 34.64
CA ASP A 372 -3.80 -4.19 35.52
C ASP A 372 -2.64 -3.34 34.99
N ALA A 373 -2.46 -2.18 35.62
CA ALA A 373 -1.38 -1.25 35.35
C ALA A 373 -0.32 -1.25 36.48
N ARG A 374 -0.24 -2.30 37.30
CA ARG A 374 0.79 -2.36 38.37
C ARG A 374 2.20 -2.51 37.83
N LEU A 375 2.34 -3.14 36.68
CA LEU A 375 3.62 -3.38 36.02
C LEU A 375 4.01 -2.26 35.04
N THR A 376 3.18 -1.23 34.85
CA THR A 376 3.51 -0.16 33.92
C THR A 376 4.72 0.62 34.40
N SER A 377 5.67 0.86 33.50
CA SER A 377 6.79 1.78 33.72
C SER A 377 6.34 3.24 33.70
N CYS A 378 5.27 3.55 32.97
CA CYS A 378 4.64 4.88 32.93
C CYS A 378 3.13 4.76 32.70
N PHE A 379 2.37 5.50 33.52
CA PHE A 379 0.94 5.75 33.30
C PHE A 379 0.77 7.25 33.03
N SER A 380 0.38 7.60 31.82
CA SER A 380 0.09 8.97 31.41
C SER A 380 -1.36 9.08 30.96
N ASN A 381 -2.12 9.95 31.61
CA ASN A 381 -3.49 10.23 31.23
C ASN A 381 -3.70 11.75 31.12
N SER A 382 -3.83 12.24 29.89
CA SER A 382 -4.27 13.62 29.59
C SER A 382 -5.75 13.69 29.15
N GLY A 383 -6.40 12.53 28.99
CA GLY A 383 -7.80 12.42 28.61
C GLY A 383 -8.74 12.06 29.77
N THR A 384 -9.87 11.42 29.44
CA THR A 384 -10.90 11.01 30.41
C THR A 384 -10.76 9.54 30.77
N LEU A 385 -10.85 9.21 32.05
CA LEU A 385 -10.88 7.83 32.56
C LEU A 385 -12.21 7.54 33.25
N ILE A 386 -12.88 6.46 32.85
CA ILE A 386 -14.16 6.01 33.42
C ILE A 386 -13.98 4.62 34.03
N GLU A 387 -14.01 4.56 35.35
CA GLU A 387 -13.81 3.34 36.13
C GLU A 387 -15.16 2.75 36.54
N LYS A 388 -15.72 1.86 35.70
CA LYS A 388 -16.86 1.01 36.10
C LYS A 388 -16.38 -0.33 36.66
N GLY A 389 -15.25 -0.82 36.16
CA GLY A 389 -14.55 -2.03 36.60
C GLY A 389 -13.39 -1.75 37.52
N LYS A 390 -12.38 -2.63 37.50
CA LYS A 390 -11.18 -2.50 38.35
C LYS A 390 -9.99 -1.99 37.54
N ILE A 391 -9.30 -0.98 38.07
CA ILE A 391 -7.99 -0.58 37.61
C ILE A 391 -6.98 -0.82 38.73
N LEU A 392 -6.03 -1.73 38.52
CA LEU A 392 -4.98 -2.02 39.49
C LEU A 392 -3.78 -1.12 39.19
N ARG A 393 -3.30 -0.39 40.21
CA ARG A 393 -2.20 0.58 40.10
C ARG A 393 -1.11 0.24 41.10
N SER A 394 0.15 0.60 40.81
CA SER A 394 1.24 0.36 41.75
C SER A 394 1.06 1.22 43.01
N THR A 395 1.18 0.58 44.17
CA THR A 395 1.10 1.23 45.50
C THR A 395 2.53 1.52 45.98
N GLY A 396 3.25 2.46 45.36
CA GLY A 396 4.59 2.84 45.85
C GLY A 396 5.40 3.76 44.93
N ALA A 397 5.78 4.93 45.48
CA ALA A 397 6.91 5.82 45.16
C ALA A 397 7.33 6.10 43.70
N LEU A 398 6.47 5.94 42.69
CA LEU A 398 6.54 6.67 41.40
C LEU A 398 5.12 7.00 40.89
N ALA A 399 4.21 7.19 41.83
CA ALA A 399 2.89 7.71 41.61
C ALA A 399 2.97 9.20 41.20
N LYS A 400 3.40 9.50 39.95
CA LYS A 400 2.89 10.68 39.23
C LYS A 400 1.44 10.38 38.84
N ILE A 401 0.62 10.30 39.90
CA ILE A 401 -0.82 10.23 39.85
C ILE A 401 -1.29 11.60 39.36
N SER A 402 -1.66 11.70 38.08
CA SER A 402 -2.76 12.57 37.65
C SER A 402 -4.05 11.76 37.72
N ALA A 403 -4.37 11.25 38.91
CA ALA A 403 -5.69 10.77 39.25
C ALA A 403 -6.12 11.60 40.46
N ASP A 404 -6.76 12.73 40.16
CA ASP A 404 -7.90 13.23 40.91
C ASP A 404 -8.43 14.48 40.24
N SER A 405 -9.59 14.35 39.61
CA SER A 405 -10.76 15.21 39.76
C SER A 405 -11.56 15.28 38.45
N ASN A 406 -12.87 15.05 38.59
CA ASN A 406 -13.87 15.52 37.65
C ASN A 406 -13.52 16.95 37.22
N SER A 407 -13.33 17.17 35.92
CA SER A 407 -13.13 18.47 35.29
C SER A 407 -12.11 19.39 35.98
N VAL A 408 -10.81 19.21 35.72
CA VAL A 408 -9.85 20.30 35.92
C VAL A 408 -8.86 20.37 34.77
N THR A 409 -8.97 21.42 33.98
CA THR A 409 -7.93 21.93 33.09
C THR A 409 -6.75 22.37 33.97
N LEU A 410 -5.62 21.68 33.93
CA LEU A 410 -4.38 22.15 34.55
C LEU A 410 -3.27 22.20 33.50
N ASN A 411 -3.10 23.41 32.96
CA ASN A 411 -1.84 23.87 32.40
C ASN A 411 -0.79 23.88 33.51
N THR A 412 0.17 22.98 33.48
CA THR A 412 1.48 23.21 34.11
C THR A 412 2.57 22.94 33.09
N ALA A 413 2.97 24.03 32.43
CA ALA A 413 4.23 24.11 31.73
C ALA A 413 5.35 23.89 32.74
N SER A 414 6.05 22.77 32.63
CA SER A 414 7.49 22.70 32.86
C SER A 414 8.04 21.45 32.17
N ASN A 415 8.80 21.71 31.11
CA ASN A 415 9.68 20.80 30.37
C ASN A 415 9.05 19.79 29.39
N SER A 416 8.04 20.21 28.61
CA SER A 416 7.60 19.48 27.40
C SER A 416 7.99 20.14 26.07
N SER A 417 8.93 21.10 26.09
CA SER A 417 9.44 21.74 24.87
C SER A 417 10.71 21.09 24.29
N GLU A 418 11.29 20.05 24.90
CA GLU A 418 12.54 19.42 24.41
C GLU A 418 12.41 17.98 23.89
N ILE A 419 11.21 17.37 23.89
CA ILE A 419 11.02 16.00 23.36
C ILE A 419 10.05 15.96 22.17
N LEU A 420 9.28 17.02 21.92
CA LEU A 420 8.47 17.19 20.70
C LEU A 420 9.16 17.99 19.60
N GLN A 421 10.45 18.32 19.75
CA GLN A 421 11.26 18.98 18.72
C GLN A 421 12.36 18.09 18.10
N ASN A 422 12.53 16.85 18.58
CA ASN A 422 13.55 15.92 18.06
C ASN A 422 12.98 14.68 17.33
N GLN A 423 11.74 14.74 16.86
CA GLN A 423 11.17 13.74 15.93
C GLN A 423 10.61 14.38 14.65
N GLN A 424 11.03 15.62 14.34
CA GLN A 424 10.80 16.27 13.04
C GLN A 424 12.05 16.34 12.14
N ASP A 425 13.20 15.81 12.57
CA ASP A 425 14.43 15.78 11.78
C ASP A 425 15.05 14.37 11.72
N GLU A 426 14.36 13.45 11.02
CA GLU A 426 15.04 12.59 10.06
C GLU A 426 14.43 12.88 8.69
N LYS A 427 14.81 14.04 8.14
CA LYS A 427 14.82 14.26 6.71
C LYS A 427 15.70 13.19 6.08
N PHE A 428 15.07 12.25 5.40
CA PHE A 428 15.59 11.81 4.11
C PHE A 428 15.94 13.06 3.30
N ASP A 429 17.23 13.28 3.07
CA ASP A 429 17.71 14.29 2.14
C ASP A 429 17.36 13.88 0.71
N ARG A 430 16.15 14.21 0.28
CA ARG A 430 15.83 14.57 -1.10
C ARG A 430 14.94 15.80 -1.06
N LYS A 431 15.58 16.96 -1.22
CA LYS A 431 14.92 18.25 -1.45
C LYS A 431 13.78 18.12 -2.48
N PRO A 432 12.56 18.63 -2.21
CA PRO A 432 11.67 19.03 -3.29
C PRO A 432 12.30 20.28 -3.93
N LYS A 433 12.79 20.13 -5.16
CA LYS A 433 13.07 21.28 -6.02
C LYS A 433 11.72 21.95 -6.29
N SER A 434 11.64 23.23 -5.95
CA SER A 434 10.56 24.12 -6.37
C SER A 434 10.30 23.95 -7.86
N ILE A 435 9.13 23.41 -8.21
CA ILE A 435 8.63 23.48 -9.59
C ILE A 435 8.18 24.93 -9.79
N ASN A 436 8.90 25.64 -10.64
CA ASN A 436 8.47 26.92 -11.17
C ASN A 436 7.18 26.71 -11.95
N GLN A 437 6.05 27.17 -11.42
CA GLN A 437 4.91 27.53 -12.26
C GLN A 437 5.34 28.73 -13.10
N VAL A 438 5.80 28.48 -14.33
CA VAL A 438 5.98 29.53 -15.32
C VAL A 438 4.61 29.88 -15.89
N SER A 439 4.01 30.93 -15.36
CA SER A 439 2.92 31.64 -16.02
C SER A 439 3.43 32.23 -17.33
N LEU A 440 2.93 31.74 -18.46
CA LEU A 440 3.12 32.31 -19.79
C LEU A 440 2.55 33.74 -19.86
N LYS A 441 3.39 34.74 -19.57
CA LYS A 441 3.28 36.10 -20.13
C LYS A 441 4.68 36.67 -20.36
N ASN A 442 4.90 37.14 -21.58
CA ASN A 442 6.04 37.91 -22.11
C ASN A 442 7.11 37.08 -22.84
N LEU A 443 6.80 36.82 -24.11
CA LEU A 443 7.72 36.41 -25.15
C LEU A 443 8.22 37.70 -25.83
N THR A 444 9.44 38.16 -25.54
CA THR A 444 10.16 39.07 -26.44
C THR A 444 11.67 39.08 -26.16
N VAL A 445 12.43 38.99 -27.26
CA VAL A 445 13.86 39.33 -27.45
C VAL A 445 14.88 38.21 -27.17
N PHE A 446 15.12 37.44 -28.24
CA PHE A 446 16.46 36.99 -28.66
C PHE A 446 17.41 38.19 -28.74
N ASN A 447 18.59 38.13 -28.12
CA ASN A 447 19.86 38.28 -28.83
C ASN A 447 21.11 38.22 -27.91
N GLU A 448 22.07 37.45 -28.41
CA GLU A 448 23.53 37.67 -28.41
C GLU A 448 24.41 37.30 -27.19
N VAL A 449 25.19 36.23 -27.41
CA VAL A 449 26.68 36.20 -27.42
C VAL A 449 27.43 36.50 -26.10
N PHE A 450 27.74 35.47 -25.31
CA PHE A 450 29.03 34.75 -25.23
C PHE A 450 28.99 33.67 -24.15
#